data_AF-A0A7I8DFY5-F1
#
_entry.id   AF-A0A7I8DFY5-F1
#
_cell.length_a   1.000
_cell.length_b   1.000
_cell.length_c   1.000
_cell.angle_alpha   90.00
_cell.angle_beta   90.00
_cell.angle_gamma   90.00
#
_symmetry.space_group_name_H-M   'P 1'
#
loop_
_entity.id
_entity.type
_entity.pdbx_description
1 polymer ?
#
loop_
_entity_poly.entity_id
_entity_poly.type
_entity_poly.pdbx_seq_one_letter_code
_entity_poly.pdbx_strand_id
1 'polypeptide(L)'
;MKIKEGFLLREIAGSFVVVPIGQRVIDFNGLMSLNESGALLWARLEKGIKSIEELVGILCENYLVERETAREDIEIFLNKISERGLMEDGNGLGAVKCAADNGFV
;
A
#
# COMPACT_ATOMS: atom_id res chain seq x y z
N MET A 1 4.29 11.35 4.51
CA MET A 1 3.33 10.22 4.35
C MET A 1 1.88 10.69 4.21
N LYS A 2 1.52 11.09 2.98
CA LYS A 2 0.15 11.09 2.47
C LYS A 2 0.21 10.23 1.20
N ILE A 3 -0.82 9.42 0.93
CA ILE A 3 -0.90 8.75 -0.38
C ILE A 3 -1.02 9.84 -1.44
N LYS A 4 -0.23 9.73 -2.51
CA LYS A 4 -0.27 10.72 -3.58
C LYS A 4 -1.65 10.75 -4.23
N GLU A 5 -2.09 11.93 -4.65
CA GLU A 5 -3.36 12.08 -5.37
C GLU A 5 -3.25 11.45 -6.77
N GLY A 6 -4.34 10.82 -7.23
CA GLY A 6 -4.40 10.11 -8.51
C GLY A 6 -4.23 8.59 -8.42
N PHE A 7 -4.53 7.99 -7.27
CA PHE A 7 -4.70 6.55 -7.10
C PHE A 7 -6.09 6.25 -6.57
N LEU A 8 -6.71 5.18 -7.05
CA LEU A 8 -8.06 4.77 -6.68
C LEU A 8 -8.05 3.30 -6.28
N LEU A 9 -8.48 3.02 -5.05
CA LEU A 9 -8.67 1.66 -4.57
C LEU A 9 -10.00 1.11 -5.09
N ARG A 10 -9.97 0.00 -5.83
CA ARG A 10 -11.16 -0.66 -6.37
C ARG A 10 -11.23 -2.11 -5.92
N GLU A 11 -12.39 -2.53 -5.45
CA GLU A 11 -12.65 -3.92 -5.11
C GLU A 11 -13.19 -4.69 -6.34
N ILE A 12 -12.60 -5.85 -6.62
CA ILE A 12 -12.99 -6.76 -7.70
C ILE A 12 -12.92 -8.19 -7.15
N ALA A 13 -14.07 -8.86 -7.04
CA ALA A 13 -14.17 -10.26 -6.61
C ALA A 13 -13.44 -10.57 -5.28
N GLY A 14 -13.53 -9.67 -4.30
CA GLY A 14 -12.86 -9.83 -2.99
C GLY A 14 -11.36 -9.52 -2.98
N SER A 15 -10.80 -9.12 -4.13
CA SER A 15 -9.44 -8.56 -4.21
C SER A 15 -9.51 -7.05 -4.37
N PHE A 16 -8.59 -6.34 -3.75
CA PHE A 16 -8.50 -4.89 -3.88
C PHE A 16 -7.39 -4.54 -4.86
N VAL A 17 -7.62 -3.58 -5.74
CA VAL A 17 -6.66 -3.17 -6.76
C VAL A 17 -6.54 -1.67 -6.75
N VAL A 18 -5.31 -1.17 -6.61
CA VAL A 18 -4.98 0.24 -6.72
C VAL A 18 -4.76 0.57 -8.19
N VAL A 19 -5.63 1.42 -8.72
CA VAL A 19 -5.62 1.87 -10.11
C VAL A 19 -5.14 3.33 -10.15
N PRO A 20 -4.03 3.64 -10.85
CA PRO A 20 -3.67 5.03 -11.10
C PRO A 20 -4.71 5.68 -12.02
N ILE A 21 -5.04 6.94 -11.76
CA ILE A 21 -5.95 7.74 -12.59
C ILE A 21 -5.27 9.05 -13.03
N GLY A 22 -5.69 9.57 -14.18
CA GLY A 22 -5.14 10.81 -14.74
C GLY A 22 -3.75 10.64 -15.36
N GLN A 23 -2.87 11.63 -15.20
CA GLN A 23 -1.52 11.61 -15.82
C GLN A 23 -0.60 10.51 -15.29
N ARG A 24 -0.95 9.92 -14.13
CA ARG A 24 -0.14 8.90 -13.49
C ARG A 24 -0.24 7.53 -14.13
N VAL A 25 -1.28 7.27 -14.93
CA VAL A 25 -1.37 6.06 -15.76
C VAL A 25 -0.17 5.94 -16.71
N ILE A 26 0.36 7.08 -17.16
CA ILE A 26 1.43 7.16 -18.16
C ILE A 26 2.80 6.95 -17.49
N ASP A 27 2.97 7.47 -16.27
CA ASP A 27 4.21 7.36 -15.48
C ASP A 27 4.29 6.05 -14.69
N PHE A 28 3.12 5.45 -14.39
CA PHE A 28 2.99 4.29 -13.52
C PHE A 28 2.29 3.12 -14.21
N ASN A 29 3.08 2.30 -14.89
CA ASN A 29 2.60 1.10 -15.59
C ASN A 29 2.48 -0.10 -14.63
N GLY A 30 1.71 0.04 -13.56
CA GLY A 30 1.59 -0.99 -12.52
C GLY A 30 0.28 -0.96 -11.76
N LEU A 31 -0.53 -2.01 -11.90
CA LEU A 31 -1.64 -2.28 -10.99
C LEU A 31 -1.06 -2.92 -9.71
N MET A 32 -1.38 -2.38 -8.54
CA MET A 32 -1.04 -3.03 -7.27
C MET A 32 -2.28 -3.74 -6.75
N SER A 33 -2.25 -5.07 -6.70
CA SER A 33 -3.25 -5.85 -5.99
C SER A 33 -2.92 -5.90 -4.49
N LEU A 34 -3.91 -5.65 -3.67
CA LEU A 34 -3.90 -5.67 -2.23
C LEU A 34 -4.86 -6.74 -1.73
N ASN A 35 -4.45 -7.43 -0.67
CA ASN A 35 -5.35 -8.26 0.12
C ASN A 35 -6.25 -7.36 0.99
N GLU A 36 -7.27 -7.95 1.61
CA GLU A 36 -8.23 -7.25 2.48
C GLU A 36 -7.56 -6.36 3.53
N SER A 37 -6.54 -6.87 4.22
CA SER A 37 -5.78 -6.13 5.25
C SER A 37 -4.99 -4.96 4.65
N GLY A 38 -4.33 -5.16 3.51
CA GLY A 38 -3.60 -4.10 2.81
C GLY A 38 -4.52 -3.00 2.25
N ALA A 39 -5.70 -3.36 1.78
CA ALA A 39 -6.72 -2.43 1.30
C ALA A 39 -7.27 -1.56 2.43
N LEU A 40 -7.48 -2.18 3.59
CA LEU A 40 -7.90 -1.47 4.80
C LEU A 40 -6.83 -0.47 5.22
N LEU A 41 -5.56 -0.88 5.29
CA LEU A 41 -4.43 0.02 5.57
C LEU A 41 -4.36 1.17 4.56
N TRP A 42 -4.48 0.87 3.27
CA TRP A 42 -4.50 1.89 2.21
C TRP A 42 -5.61 2.93 2.44
N ALA A 43 -6.84 2.49 2.70
CA ALA A 43 -7.97 3.38 2.95
C ALA A 43 -7.74 4.27 4.19
N ARG A 44 -7.00 3.77 5.20
CA ARG A 44 -6.61 4.55 6.38
C ARG A 44 -5.53 5.58 6.07
N LEU A 45 -4.53 5.20 5.28
CA LEU A 45 -3.49 6.12 4.80
C LEU A 45 -4.08 7.22 3.90
N GLU A 46 -5.05 6.88 3.06
CA GLU A 46 -5.80 7.83 2.22
C GLU A 46 -6.58 8.84 3.08
N LYS A 47 -7.19 8.38 4.18
CA LYS A 47 -7.83 9.24 5.19
C LYS A 47 -6.85 10.12 5.99
N GLY A 48 -5.54 9.95 5.79
CA GLY A 48 -4.51 10.77 6.43
C GLY A 48 -4.00 10.24 7.77
N ILE A 49 -4.22 8.96 8.08
CA ILE A 49 -3.60 8.32 9.25
C ILE A 49 -2.09 8.18 8.98
N LYS A 50 -1.27 8.70 9.91
CA LYS A 50 0.20 8.68 9.80
C LYS A 50 0.89 7.83 10.87
N SER A 51 0.15 7.40 11.89
CA SER A 51 0.71 6.67 13.02
C SER A 51 0.67 5.17 12.76
N ILE A 52 1.83 4.54 12.80
CA ILE A 52 1.96 3.07 12.71
C ILE A 52 1.15 2.41 13.84
N GLU A 53 1.16 2.97 15.04
CA GLU A 53 0.41 2.44 16.19
C GLU A 53 -1.10 2.39 15.95
N GLU A 54 -1.67 3.38 15.26
CA GLU A 54 -3.10 3.40 14.90
C GLU A 54 -3.40 2.28 13.89
N LEU A 55 -2.54 2.12 12.88
CA LEU A 55 -2.67 1.04 11.90
C LEU A 55 -2.55 -0.34 12.56
N VAL A 56 -1.61 -0.49 13.50
CA VAL A 56 -1.42 -1.72 14.29
C VAL A 56 -2.67 -2.02 15.10
N GLY A 57 -3.23 -1.01 15.78
CA GLY A 57 -4.47 -1.15 16.54
C GLY A 57 -5.63 -1.63 15.67
N ILE A 58 -5.77 -1.04 14.48
CA ILE A 58 -6.82 -1.41 13.52
C ILE A 58 -6.64 -2.86 13.03
N LEU A 59 -5.43 -3.28 12.69
CA LEU A 59 -5.16 -4.68 12.29
C LEU A 59 -5.41 -5.65 13.44
N CYS A 60 -4.95 -5.32 14.64
CA CYS A 60 -5.15 -6.12 15.84
C CYS A 60 -6.66 -6.29 16.14
N GLU A 61 -7.46 -5.25 15.92
CA GLU A 61 -8.92 -5.25 16.16
C GLU A 61 -9.70 -5.98 15.04
N ASN A 62 -9.31 -5.80 13.77
CA ASN A 62 -10.02 -6.40 12.63
C ASN A 62 -9.60 -7.84 12.32
N TYR A 63 -8.32 -8.18 12.55
CA TYR A 63 -7.73 -9.46 12.16
C TYR A 63 -7.20 -10.29 13.34
N LEU A 64 -7.34 -9.84 14.59
CA LEU A 64 -6.89 -10.57 15.79
C LEU A 64 -5.41 -11.00 15.72
N VAL A 65 -4.57 -10.19 15.08
CA VAL A 65 -3.13 -10.43 14.96
C VAL A 65 -2.36 -9.80 16.13
N GLU A 66 -1.21 -10.38 16.47
CA GLU A 66 -0.33 -9.81 17.49
C GLU A 66 0.25 -8.47 17.04
N ARG A 67 0.50 -7.56 18.00
CA ARG A 67 1.03 -6.22 17.69
C ARG A 67 2.36 -6.27 16.96
N GLU A 68 3.24 -7.21 17.29
CA GLU A 68 4.52 -7.40 16.60
C GLU A 68 4.30 -7.79 15.14
N THR A 69 3.47 -8.81 14.88
CA THR A 69 3.12 -9.25 13.53
C THR A 69 2.44 -8.13 12.73
N ALA A 70 1.48 -7.44 13.32
CA ALA A 70 0.77 -6.33 12.67
C ALA A 70 1.73 -5.20 12.30
N ARG A 71 2.66 -4.87 13.21
CA ARG A 71 3.66 -3.83 12.97
C ARG A 71 4.59 -4.23 11.82
N GLU A 72 5.09 -5.46 11.83
CA GLU A 72 5.98 -5.97 10.79
C GLU A 72 5.27 -5.96 9.42
N ASP A 73 4.01 -6.38 9.36
CA ASP A 73 3.19 -6.34 8.14
C ASP A 73 2.98 -4.90 7.65
N ILE A 74 2.70 -3.95 8.55
CA ILE A 74 2.59 -2.52 8.22
C ILE A 74 3.91 -1.95 7.72
N GLU A 75 5.03 -2.27 8.36
CA GLU A 75 6.35 -1.79 7.93
C GLU A 75 6.70 -2.32 6.53
N ILE A 76 6.45 -3.61 6.27
CA ILE A 76 6.61 -4.23 4.94
C ILE A 76 5.67 -3.56 3.92
N PHE A 77 4.43 -3.30 4.33
CA PHE A 77 3.45 -2.63 3.49
C PHE A 77 3.93 -1.23 3.11
N LEU A 78 4.25 -0.39 4.09
CA LEU A 78 4.76 0.98 3.90
C LEU A 78 6.01 1.00 3.00
N ASN A 79 6.90 0.02 3.16
CA ASN A 79 8.08 -0.14 2.32
C ASN A 79 7.69 -0.41 0.86
N LYS A 80 6.80 -1.37 0.60
CA LYS A 80 6.30 -1.68 -0.76
C LYS A 80 5.65 -0.48 -1.46
N ILE A 81 4.84 0.31 -0.75
CA ILE A 81 4.21 1.52 -1.31
C ILE A 81 5.23 2.65 -1.52
N SER A 82 6.25 2.74 -0.66
CA SER A 82 7.34 3.71 -0.81
C SER A 82 8.26 3.37 -2.00
N GLU A 83 8.68 2.11 -2.14
CA GLU A 83 9.47 1.63 -3.29
C GLU A 83 8.75 1.84 -4.61
N ARG A 84 7.42 1.70 -4.62
CA ARG A 84 6.58 1.97 -5.78
C ARG A 84 6.25 3.46 -5.98
N GLY A 85 6.76 4.36 -5.15
CA GLY A 85 6.54 5.81 -5.31
C GLY A 85 5.08 6.24 -5.13
N LEU A 86 4.29 5.45 -4.41
CA LEU A 86 2.86 5.66 -4.16
C LEU A 86 2.62 6.68 -3.01
N MET A 87 3.61 6.85 -2.12
CA MET A 87 3.59 7.87 -1.07
C MET A 87 4.23 9.18 -1.52
N GLU A 88 3.66 10.28 -1.03
CA GLU A 88 4.20 11.63 -1.18
C GLU A 88 5.20 11.89 -0.05
N ASP A 89 6.44 11.45 -0.27
CA ASP A 89 7.62 11.93 0.42
C ASP A 89 8.46 12.62 -0.68
N GLY A 90 8.96 13.82 -0.42
CA GLY A 90 9.46 14.79 -1.42
C GLY A 90 10.73 14.39 -2.20
N ASN A 91 10.89 13.13 -2.58
CA ASN A 91 11.93 12.63 -3.46
C ASN A 91 11.27 11.90 -4.63
N GLY A 92 11.00 12.65 -5.71
CA GLY A 92 10.66 12.04 -6.99
C GLY A 92 11.86 11.28 -7.51
N LEU A 93 11.78 9.95 -7.55
CA LEU A 93 12.52 9.10 -8.48
C LEU A 93 11.96 7.68 -8.36
N GLY A 94 11.22 7.27 -9.39
CA GLY A 94 10.93 5.87 -9.61
C GLY A 94 12.23 5.12 -9.86
N ALA A 95 12.72 4.42 -8.86
CA ALA A 95 13.54 3.26 -9.08
C ALA A 95 12.59 2.07 -9.05
N VAL A 96 11.97 1.80 -10.20
CA VAL A 96 11.31 0.51 -10.44
C VAL A 96 12.42 -0.55 -10.37
N LYS A 97 12.69 -1.07 -9.18
CA LYS A 97 13.27 -2.40 -9.06
C LYS A 97 12.09 -3.34 -9.17
N CYS A 98 11.68 -3.58 -10.42
CA CYS A 98 11.05 -4.83 -10.80
C CYS A 98 12.05 -5.95 -10.50
N ALA A 99 12.19 -6.34 -9.23
CA ALA A 99 12.74 -7.62 -8.88
C ALA A 99 11.63 -8.63 -9.21
N ALA A 100 11.81 -9.27 -10.36
CA ALA A 100 11.18 -10.53 -10.64
C ALA A 100 11.41 -11.46 -9.44
N ASP A 101 10.35 -11.78 -8.72
CA ASP A 101 10.29 -13.02 -7.95
C ASP A 101 9.14 -13.84 -8.52
N ASN A 102 9.37 -14.33 -9.74
CA ASN A 102 8.86 -15.64 -10.11
C ASN A 102 9.84 -16.64 -9.47
N GLY A 103 9.59 -16.97 -8.20
CA GLY A 103 10.47 -17.79 -7.39
C GLY A 103 9.71 -18.73 -6.46
N PHE A 104 8.53 -19.23 -6.87
CA PHE A 104 8.01 -20.47 -6.28
C PHE A 104 8.83 -21.63 -6.87
N VAL A 105 9.90 -22.01 -6.17
CA VAL A 105 10.54 -23.32 -6.26
C VAL A 105 10.14 -24.15 -5.05
#